data_AF-A0AA39D6V7-F1
#
_entry.id   AF-A0AA39D6V7-F1
#
_cell.length_a   1.000
_cell.length_b   1.000
_cell.length_c   1.000
_cell.angle_alpha   90.00
_cell.angle_beta   90.00
_cell.angle_gamma   90.00
#
_symmetry.space_group_name_H-M   'P 1'
#
loop_
_entity.id
_entity.type
_entity.pdbx_description
1 polymer ?
#
loop_
_entity_poly.entity_id
_entity_poly.type
_entity_poly.pdbx_seq_one_letter_code
_entity_poly.pdbx_strand_id
1 'polypeptide(L)'
;MNSTSSIFANVNNILVLNDTNFKKWKEHIIIVLGCMDLDYALREDRPSDLTNASIAKQRAAMEKWERSNRMSLMIMKHSIPEAIRGAIPEET
;
A
#
# COMPACT_ATOMS: atom_id res chain seq x y z
N MET A 1 22.81 -4.75 -1.59
CA MET A 1 21.77 -4.95 -0.55
C MET A 1 20.61 -5.67 -1.21
N ASN A 2 20.16 -6.79 -0.65
CA ASN A 2 19.00 -7.53 -1.15
C ASN A 2 17.72 -6.68 -0.97
N SER A 3 16.84 -6.66 -1.97
CA SER A 3 15.64 -5.81 -2.00
C SER A 3 14.74 -5.98 -0.77
N THR A 4 14.73 -7.16 -0.16
CA THR A 4 13.99 -7.48 1.07
C THR A 4 14.52 -6.76 2.32
N SER A 5 15.84 -6.59 2.49
CA SER A 5 16.39 -5.85 3.64
C SER A 5 16.11 -4.36 3.56
N SER A 6 16.10 -3.81 2.34
CA SER A 6 15.74 -2.41 2.10
C SER A 6 14.26 -2.15 2.38
N ILE A 7 13.38 -3.08 1.99
CA ILE A 7 11.94 -3.02 2.29
C ILE A 7 11.70 -3.01 3.81
N PHE A 8 12.33 -3.91 4.57
CA PHE A 8 12.13 -4.01 6.01
C PHE A 8 12.63 -2.77 6.76
N ALA A 9 13.79 -2.24 6.39
CA ALA A 9 14.32 -1.00 6.96
C ALA A 9 13.39 0.20 6.70
N ASN A 10 12.81 0.29 5.51
CA ASN A 10 11.89 1.38 5.16
C ASN A 10 10.58 1.30 5.96
N VAL A 11 10.02 0.10 6.15
CA VAL A 11 8.76 -0.10 6.90
C VAL A 11 8.91 0.28 8.38
N ASN A 12 10.02 -0.08 9.03
CA ASN A 12 10.25 0.26 10.44
C ASN A 12 10.49 1.76 10.69
N ASN A 13 10.83 2.53 9.65
CA ASN A 13 11.02 3.98 9.76
C ASN A 13 9.73 4.78 9.53
N ILE A 14 8.61 4.11 9.19
CA ILE A 14 7.34 4.80 8.97
C ILE A 14 6.85 5.35 10.31
N LEU A 15 6.48 6.63 10.30
CA LEU A 15 5.90 7.29 11.46
C LEU A 15 4.63 6.52 11.87
N VAL A 16 4.47 6.26 13.17
CA VAL A 16 3.23 5.68 13.71
C VAL A 16 2.15 6.78 13.76
N LEU A 17 0.94 6.46 13.30
CA LEU A 17 -0.20 7.37 13.35
C LEU A 17 -0.57 7.69 14.81
N ASN A 18 -0.86 8.95 15.08
CA ASN A 18 -1.44 9.41 16.35
C ASN A 18 -2.48 10.51 16.08
N ASP A 19 -3.11 10.98 17.15
CA ASP A 19 -4.24 11.92 17.08
C ASP A 19 -3.90 13.28 16.46
N THR A 20 -2.62 13.62 16.32
CA THR A 20 -2.16 14.96 15.89
C THR A 20 -1.35 14.97 14.61
N ASN A 21 -0.90 13.80 14.13
CA ASN A 21 0.12 13.73 13.08
C ASN A 21 -0.38 13.27 11.71
N PHE A 22 -1.69 13.09 11.52
CA PHE A 22 -2.29 12.50 10.31
C PHE A 22 -1.70 13.05 9.00
N LYS A 23 -1.59 14.38 8.86
CA LYS A 23 -1.04 15.00 7.64
C LYS A 23 0.40 14.56 7.36
N LYS A 24 1.27 14.62 8.38
CA LYS A 24 2.68 14.21 8.27
C LYS A 24 2.82 12.71 8.05
N TRP A 25 2.00 11.93 8.75
CA TRP A 25 1.92 10.47 8.60
C TRP A 25 1.56 10.08 7.16
N LYS A 26 0.51 10.68 6.61
CA LYS A 26 0.05 10.45 5.24
C LYS A 26 1.12 10.82 4.21
N GLU A 27 1.72 12.00 4.34
CA GLU A 27 2.81 12.46 3.45
C GLU A 27 3.99 11.48 3.47
N HIS A 28 4.43 11.05 4.66
CA HIS A 28 5.56 10.12 4.80
C HIS A 28 5.26 8.75 4.18
N ILE A 29 4.05 8.21 4.39
CA ILE A 29 3.63 6.94 3.78
C ILE A 29 3.66 7.02 2.26
N ILE A 30 3.11 8.08 1.67
CA ILE A 30 3.08 8.24 0.22
C ILE A 30 4.50 8.27 -0.35
N ILE A 31 5.43 8.96 0.32
CA ILE A 31 6.84 9.00 -0.09
C ILE A 31 7.47 7.61 -0.04
N VAL A 32 7.29 6.88 1.07
CA VAL A 32 7.87 5.53 1.23
C VAL A 32 7.30 4.56 0.19
N LEU A 33 5.98 4.57 -0.04
CA LEU A 33 5.34 3.72 -1.04
C LEU A 33 5.82 4.07 -2.46
N GLY A 34 6.01 5.34 -2.77
CA GLY A 34 6.60 5.80 -4.03
C GLY A 34 8.03 5.32 -4.23
N CYS A 35 8.88 5.42 -3.21
CA CYS A 35 10.25 4.91 -3.27
C CYS A 35 10.34 3.38 -3.44
N MET A 36 9.26 2.66 -3.17
CA MET A 36 9.17 1.20 -3.28
C MET A 36 8.42 0.73 -4.54
N ASP A 37 7.98 1.66 -5.40
CA ASP A 37 7.09 1.38 -6.54
C ASP A 37 5.76 0.69 -6.14
N LEU A 38 5.25 0.98 -4.94
CA LEU A 38 4.03 0.41 -4.38
C LEU A 38 2.85 1.36 -4.37
N ASP A 39 2.99 2.58 -4.87
CA ASP A 39 1.97 3.63 -4.90
C ASP A 39 1.11 3.61 -6.18
N TYR A 40 1.27 2.63 -7.07
CA TYR A 40 0.50 2.51 -8.31
C TYR A 40 -1.03 2.50 -8.05
N ALA A 41 -1.51 1.70 -7.10
CA ALA A 41 -2.92 1.63 -6.72
C ALA A 41 -3.42 2.88 -5.97
N LEU A 42 -2.53 3.77 -5.53
CA LEU A 42 -2.90 5.06 -4.95
C LEU A 42 -3.08 6.15 -6.03
N ARG A 43 -2.51 5.93 -7.22
CA ARG A 43 -2.51 6.89 -8.34
C ARG A 43 -3.50 6.52 -9.45
N GLU A 44 -3.78 5.22 -9.59
CA GLU A 44 -4.61 4.67 -10.65
C GLU A 44 -5.83 3.98 -10.06
N ASP A 45 -6.98 4.17 -10.71
CA ASP A 45 -8.21 3.45 -10.38
C ASP A 45 -8.02 1.94 -10.58
N ARG A 46 -8.80 1.15 -9.82
CA ARG A 46 -8.80 -0.30 -9.96
C ARG A 46 -9.16 -0.69 -11.41
N PRO A 47 -8.32 -1.48 -12.10
CA PRO A 47 -8.66 -2.01 -13.41
C PRO A 47 -9.96 -2.82 -13.36
N SER A 48 -10.70 -2.84 -14.47
CA SER A 48 -11.87 -3.72 -14.59
C SER A 48 -11.49 -5.17 -14.41
N ASP A 49 -12.41 -5.96 -13.86
CA ASP A 49 -12.21 -7.38 -13.63
C ASP A 49 -11.81 -8.10 -14.92
N LEU A 50 -10.87 -9.01 -14.79
CA LEU A 50 -10.37 -9.78 -15.92
C LEU A 50 -11.43 -10.77 -16.39
N THR A 51 -11.66 -10.79 -17.70
CA THR A 51 -12.45 -11.82 -18.40
C THR A 51 -11.52 -12.81 -19.12
N ASN A 52 -12.09 -13.92 -19.63
CA ASN A 52 -11.36 -14.88 -20.47
C ASN A 52 -10.77 -14.26 -21.75
N ALA A 53 -11.30 -13.12 -22.20
CA ALA A 53 -10.82 -12.40 -23.38
C ALA A 53 -9.72 -11.36 -23.05
N SER A 54 -9.32 -11.22 -21.79
CA SER A 54 -8.38 -10.18 -21.37
C SER A 54 -7.01 -10.38 -21.99
N ILE A 55 -6.48 -9.30 -22.57
CA ILE A 55 -5.15 -9.30 -23.20
C ILE A 55 -4.05 -9.22 -22.14
N ALA A 56 -2.83 -9.60 -22.53
CA ALA A 56 -1.66 -9.60 -21.63
C ALA A 56 -1.45 -8.26 -20.91
N LYS A 57 -1.68 -7.13 -21.60
CA LYS A 57 -1.57 -5.78 -21.01
C LYS A 57 -2.58 -5.55 -19.86
N GLN A 58 -3.81 -6.00 -20.01
CA GLN A 58 -4.85 -5.86 -18.97
C GLN A 58 -4.51 -6.72 -17.75
N ARG A 59 -4.05 -7.96 -17.99
CA ARG A 59 -3.62 -8.87 -16.93
C ARG A 59 -2.42 -8.31 -16.15
N ALA A 60 -1.43 -7.76 -16.85
CA ALA A 60 -0.27 -7.14 -16.22
C ALA A 60 -0.63 -5.88 -15.42
N ALA A 61 -1.57 -5.07 -15.91
CA ALA A 61 -2.07 -3.90 -15.17
C ALA A 61 -2.80 -4.32 -13.89
N MET A 62 -3.65 -5.36 -13.96
CA MET A 62 -4.35 -5.90 -12.80
C MET A 62 -3.37 -6.45 -11.76
N GLU A 63 -2.42 -7.29 -12.16
CA GLU A 63 -1.40 -7.85 -11.26
C GLU A 63 -0.55 -6.75 -10.58
N LYS A 64 -0.14 -5.74 -11.35
CA LYS A 64 0.61 -4.59 -10.82
C LYS A 64 -0.21 -3.83 -9.78
N TRP A 65 -1.49 -3.57 -10.07
CA TRP A 65 -2.41 -2.88 -9.17
C TRP A 65 -2.67 -3.69 -7.90
N GLU A 66 -2.98 -4.98 -8.01
CA GLU A 66 -3.20 -5.88 -6.86
C GLU A 66 -1.99 -5.95 -5.94
N ARG A 67 -0.78 -6.10 -6.50
CA ARG A 67 0.46 -6.12 -5.74
C ARG A 67 0.66 -4.82 -4.97
N SER A 68 0.49 -3.69 -5.66
CA SER A 68 0.63 -2.36 -5.10
C SER A 68 -0.40 -2.12 -3.98
N ASN A 69 -1.67 -2.45 -4.21
CA ASN A 69 -2.76 -2.32 -3.24
C ASN A 69 -2.50 -3.16 -1.98
N ARG A 70 -2.19 -4.45 -2.17
CA ARG A 70 -1.95 -5.39 -1.06
C ARG A 70 -0.80 -4.94 -0.17
N MET A 71 0.34 -4.57 -0.77
CA MET A 71 1.52 -4.17 0.00
C MET A 71 1.33 -2.80 0.66
N SER A 72 0.74 -1.83 -0.03
CA SER A 72 0.41 -0.53 0.55
C SER A 72 -0.50 -0.66 1.75
N LEU A 73 -1.54 -1.50 1.66
CA LEU A 73 -2.45 -1.75 2.76
C LEU A 73 -1.75 -2.38 3.97
N MET A 74 -0.89 -3.38 3.74
CA MET A 74 -0.12 -3.99 4.83
C MET A 74 0.78 -2.96 5.55
N ILE A 75 1.43 -2.08 4.78
CA ILE A 75 2.30 -1.03 5.30
C ILE A 75 1.52 0.03 6.09
N MET A 76 0.41 0.52 5.52
CA MET A 76 -0.48 1.48 6.20
C MET A 76 -1.06 0.90 7.49
N LYS A 77 -1.56 -0.35 7.44
CA LYS A 77 -2.12 -1.00 8.64
C LYS A 77 -1.04 -1.27 9.70
N HIS A 78 0.22 -1.46 9.32
CA HIS A 78 1.33 -1.65 10.28
C HIS A 78 1.69 -0.36 11.03
N SER A 79 1.57 0.80 10.38
CA SER A 79 1.87 2.09 10.98
C SER A 79 0.69 2.71 11.73
N ILE A 80 -0.46 2.03 11.79
CA ILE A 80 -1.62 2.41 12.59
C ILE A 80 -1.58 1.64 13.92
N PRO A 81 -1.70 2.32 15.08
CA PRO A 81 -1.79 1.64 16.38
C PRO A 81 -2.93 0.61 16.44
N GLU A 82 -2.69 -0.53 17.09
CA GLU A 82 -3.70 -1.60 17.21
C GLU A 82 -5.02 -1.14 17.83
N ALA A 83 -4.95 -0.21 18.80
CA ALA A 83 -6.12 0.40 19.42
C ALA A 83 -7.05 1.11 18.43
N ILE A 84 -6.51 1.61 17.31
CA ILE A 84 -7.27 2.24 16.21
C ILE A 84 -7.64 1.20 15.16
N ARG A 85 -6.78 0.18 14.94
CA ARG A 85 -6.98 -0.87 13.94
C ARG A 85 -8.26 -1.69 14.17
N GLY A 86 -8.60 -1.98 15.42
CA GLY A 86 -9.82 -2.71 15.79
C GLY A 86 -11.13 -1.95 15.52
N ALA A 87 -11.06 -0.65 15.25
CA ALA A 87 -12.22 0.16 14.86
C ALA A 87 -12.48 0.16 13.35
N ILE A 88 -11.57 -0.41 12.54
CA ILE A 88 -11.74 -0.53 11.08
C ILE A 88 -12.46 -1.85 10.80
N PRO A 89 -13.68 -1.85 10.25
CA PRO A 89 -14.37 -3.09 9.89
C PRO A 89 -13.54 -3.87 8.85
N GLU A 90 -13.49 -5.20 9.00
CA GLU A 90 -13.05 -6.06 7.91
C GLU A 90 -14.09 -5.93 6.78
N GLU A 91 -13.66 -5.50 5.60
CA GLU A 91 -14.54 -5.52 4.42
C GLU A 91 -14.93 -6.98 4.15
N THR A 92 -16.24 -7.22 4.12
CA THR A 92 -16.87 -8.53 3.85
C THR A 92 -17.04 -8.74 2.35
#